data_AF-A0A0F9WLA4-F1
#
_entry.id   AF-A0A0F9WLA4-F1
#
_cell.length_a   1.000
_cell.length_b   1.000
_cell.length_c   1.000
_cell.angle_alpha   90.00
_cell.angle_beta   90.00
_cell.angle_gamma   90.00
#
_symmetry.space_group_name_H-M   'P 1'
#
loop_
_entity.id
_entity.type
_entity.pdbx_description
1 polymer ?
#
loop_
_entity_poly.entity_id
_entity_poly.type
_entity_poly.pdbx_seq_one_letter_code
_entity_poly.pdbx_strand_id
1 'polypeptide(L)' 'MSQDELIVFLQYNNFLVPGMMCARCGKRMFFKKYNKVKDKMVWSCTFASCTNYRRFISSMTRNQPMTIIK' A
#
# COMPACT_ATOMS: atom_id res chain seq x y z
N MET A 1 -19.47 -6.00 5.94
CA MET A 1 -18.22 -5.30 5.61
C MET A 1 -17.07 -6.14 6.14
N SER A 2 -16.14 -6.55 5.27
CA SER A 2 -14.94 -7.28 5.72
C SER A 2 -13.92 -6.33 6.38
N GLN A 3 -12.97 -6.88 7.14
CA GLN A 3 -11.91 -6.07 7.78
C GLN A 3 -11.12 -5.25 6.75
N ASP A 4 -10.78 -5.84 5.60
CA ASP A 4 -10.04 -5.12 4.57
C ASP A 4 -10.87 -4.00 3.92
N GLU A 5 -12.18 -4.20 3.78
CA GLU A 5 -13.09 -3.15 3.29
C GLU A 5 -13.16 -1.98 4.25
N LEU A 6 -13.18 -2.26 5.56
CA LEU A 6 -13.13 -1.22 6.59
C LEU A 6 -11.80 -0.44 6.53
N ILE A 7 -10.66 -1.12 6.34
CA ILE A 7 -9.35 -0.47 6.22
C ILE A 7 -9.31 0.46 5.00
N VAL A 8 -9.78 -0.01 3.83
CA VAL A 8 -9.85 0.80 2.62
C VAL A 8 -10.77 2.00 2.81
N PHE A 9 -11.94 1.80 3.43
CA PHE A 9 -12.90 2.85 3.73
C PHE A 9 -12.30 3.92 4.65
N LEU A 10 -11.69 3.52 5.75
CA LEU A 10 -11.09 4.44 6.72
C LEU A 10 -9.90 5.21 6.13
N GLN A 11 -9.08 4.58 5.28
CA GLN A 11 -7.99 5.26 4.57
C GLN A 11 -8.52 6.30 3.58
N TYR A 12 -9.55 5.96 2.80
CA TYR A 12 -10.14 6.87 1.81
C TYR A 12 -10.74 8.11 2.46
N ASN A 13 -11.33 7.95 3.65
CA ASN A 13 -11.92 9.04 4.43
C ASN A 13 -10.93 9.72 5.40
N ASN A 14 -9.62 9.45 5.27
CA ASN A 14 -8.57 10.01 6.13
C ASN A 14 -8.73 9.73 7.64
N PHE A 15 -9.51 8.72 8.02
CA PHE A 15 -9.63 8.25 9.41
C PHE A 15 -8.49 7.31 9.81
N LEU A 16 -7.74 6.78 8.84
CA LEU A 16 -6.50 6.04 9.05
C LEU A 16 -5.35 6.81 8.41
N VAL A 17 -4.32 7.13 9.21
CA VAL A 17 -3.04 7.57 8.67
C VAL A 17 -2.41 6.39 7.93
N PRO A 18 -2.07 6.51 6.63
CA PRO A 18 -1.40 5.43 5.92
C PRO A 18 -0.04 5.15 6.57
N GLY A 19 0.08 4.01 7.27
CA GLY A 19 1.30 3.64 7.98
C GLY A 19 2.46 3.24 7.06
N MET A 20 2.20 3.03 5.75
CA MET A 20 3.23 2.66 4.79
C MET A 20 3.65 3.81 3.88
N MET A 21 4.96 3.94 3.76
CA MET A 21 5.63 4.91 2.91
C MET A 21 6.35 4.20 1.78
N CYS A 22 6.32 4.78 0.59
CA CYS A 22 7.09 4.27 -0.53
C CYS A 22 8.57 4.53 -0.27
N ALA A 23 9.36 3.46 -0.15
CA ALA A 23 10.80 3.54 0.09
C ALA A 23 11.58 4.35 -0.98
N ARG A 24 11.00 4.55 -2.17
CA ARG A 24 11.65 5.26 -3.27
C ARG A 24 11.37 6.75 -3.33
N CYS A 25 10.14 7.18 -3.04
CA CYS A 25 9.75 8.59 -3.14
C CYS A 25 9.34 9.22 -1.81
N GLY A 26 9.32 8.45 -0.72
CA GLY A 26 8.90 8.92 0.60
C GLY A 26 7.45 9.41 0.64
N LYS A 27 6.61 9.06 -0.34
CA LYS A 27 5.18 9.40 -0.35
C LYS A 27 4.35 8.23 0.20
N ARG A 28 3.20 8.57 0.79
CA ARG A 28 2.26 7.60 1.36
C ARG A 28 1.82 6.57 0.32
N MET A 29 1.74 5.32 0.74
CA MET A 29 1.15 4.24 -0.05
C MET A 29 -0.30 4.03 0.36
N PHE A 30 -1.10 3.56 -0.58
CA PHE A 30 -2.51 3.24 -0.33
C PHE A 30 -2.71 1.73 -0.38
N PHE A 31 -3.52 1.24 0.54
CA PHE A 31 -4.00 -0.14 0.53
C PHE A 31 -5.22 -0.21 -0.40
N LYS A 32 -5.25 -1.19 -1.30
CA LYS A 32 -6.37 -1.37 -2.22
C LYS A 32 -6.59 -2.81 -2.61
N LYS A 33 -7.82 -3.11 -3.01
CA LYS A 33 -8.19 -4.39 -3.64
C LYS A 33 -7.49 -4.57 -4.97
N TYR A 34 -6.92 -5.76 -5.17
CA TYR A 34 -6.32 -6.19 -6.42
C TYR A 34 -6.46 -7.70 -6.61
N ASN A 35 -7.45 -8.10 -7.39
CA ASN A 35 -7.84 -9.51 -7.53
C ASN A 35 -6.81 -10.41 -8.24
N LYS A 36 -5.74 -9.83 -8.79
CA LYS A 36 -4.68 -10.59 -9.48
C LYS A 36 -3.58 -11.10 -8.54
N VAL A 37 -3.60 -10.74 -7.25
CA VAL A 37 -2.73 -11.34 -6.24
C VAL A 37 -3.51 -12.28 -5.33
N LYS A 38 -2.83 -13.30 -4.79
CA LYS A 38 -3.41 -14.32 -3.91
C LYS A 38 -4.19 -13.72 -2.73
N ASP A 39 -3.67 -12.62 -2.20
CA ASP A 39 -4.19 -11.96 -0.99
C ASP A 39 -5.32 -10.98 -1.30
N LYS A 40 -5.64 -10.79 -2.59
CA LYS A 40 -6.62 -9.83 -3.12
C LYS A 40 -6.43 -8.38 -2.68
N MET A 41 -5.31 -8.06 -2.01
CA MET A 41 -4.99 -6.76 -1.45
C MET A 41 -3.53 -6.41 -1.67
N VAL A 42 -3.25 -5.13 -1.95
CA VAL A 42 -1.90 -4.64 -2.26
C VAL A 42 -1.68 -3.25 -1.72
N TRP A 43 -0.42 -2.95 -1.41
CA TRP A 43 0.06 -1.59 -1.23
C TRP A 43 0.55 -1.03 -2.56
N SER A 44 0.15 0.20 -2.86
CA SER A 44 0.51 0.90 -4.09
C SER A 44 0.97 2.32 -3.78
N CYS A 45 2.10 2.73 -4.35
CA CYS A 45 2.47 4.14 -4.39
C CYS A 45 1.49 4.91 -5.29
N THR A 46 1.05 6.09 -4.84
CA THR A 46 0.10 6.96 -5.56
C THR A 46 0.77 8.09 -6.32
N PHE A 47 2.07 8.31 -6.10
CA PHE A 47 2.78 9.42 -6.74
C PHE A 47 3.14 9.06 -8.19
N ALA A 48 2.48 9.68 -9.17
CA ALA A 48 2.58 9.34 -10.59
C ALA A 48 4.01 9.39 -11.15
N SER A 49 4.83 10.34 -10.68
CA SER A 49 6.22 10.49 -11.09
C SER A 49 7.17 9.50 -10.40
N CYS A 50 6.68 8.70 -9.45
CA CYS A 50 7.46 7.63 -8.86
C CYS A 50 7.55 6.47 -9.86
N THR A 51 8.73 5.93 -10.06
CA THR A 51 8.94 4.68 -10.82
C THR A 51 8.37 3.44 -10.12
N ASN A 52 8.02 3.53 -8.84
CA ASN A 52 7.20 2.53 -8.13
C ASN A 52 5.70 2.82 -8.22
N TYR A 53 5.28 3.86 -8.94
CA TYR A 53 3.88 4.12 -9.23
C TYR A 53 3.26 2.90 -9.91
N ARG A 54 2.08 2.48 -9.45
CA ARG A 54 1.36 1.29 -9.92
C ARG A 54 2.12 -0.04 -9.76
N ARG A 55 3.26 -0.08 -9.07
CA ARG A 55 3.83 -1.35 -8.60
C ARG A 55 3.00 -1.82 -7.41
N PHE A 56 2.62 -3.09 -7.45
CA PHE A 56 1.76 -3.72 -6.45
C PHE A 56 2.62 -4.60 -5.55
N ILE A 57 2.65 -4.30 -4.25
CA ILE A 57 3.33 -5.12 -3.25
C ILE A 57 2.25 -5.88 -2.49
N SER A 58 2.34 -7.22 -2.50
CA SER A 58 1.43 -8.07 -1.73
C SER A 58 1.58 -7.78 -0.24
N SER A 59 0.48 -7.79 0.49
CA SER A 59 0.49 -7.61 1.95
C SER A 59 1.23 -8.72 2.70
N MET A 60 1.49 -9.88 2.07
CA MET A 60 2.14 -11.04 2.68
C MET A 60 3.63 -11.21 2.35
N THR A 61 4.23 -10.35 1.52
CA THR A 61 5.68 -10.43 1.26
C THR A 61 6.46 -9.97 2.50
N ARG A 62 6.71 -10.90 3.42
CA ARG A 62 7.54 -10.70 4.63
C ARG A 62 9.03 -10.46 4.32
N ASN A 63 9.49 -10.66 3.09
CA ASN A 63 10.93 -10.74 2.72
C ASN A 63 11.34 -9.94 1.47
N GLN A 64 10.66 -8.83 1.11
CA GLN A 64 11.33 -7.80 0.31
C GLN A 64 11.84 -6.72 1.25
N PRO A 65 13.13 -6.33 1.17
CA PRO A 65 13.73 -5.40 2.11
C PRO A 65 12.96 -4.08 2.03
N MET A 66 12.13 -3.84 3.05
CA MET A 66 11.71 -2.51 3.41
C MET A 66 12.99 -1.83 3.90
N THR A 67 13.64 -1.06 3.03
CA THR A 67 14.75 -0.22 3.46
C THR A 67 14.18 0.81 4.43
N ILE A 68 14.24 0.50 5.72
CA ILE A 68 14.17 1.49 6.80
C ILE A 68 15.48 2.27 6.66
N ILE A 69 15.42 3.38 5.93
CA ILE A 69 16.51 4.35 5.90
C ILE A 69 16.39 5.11 7.22
N LYS A 70 17.42 4.98 8.06
CA LYS A 70 17.60 5.77 9.29
C LYS A 70 17.66 7.27 8.97
#